data_AF-A0A6M0CEU2-F1
#
_entry.id   AF-A0A6M0CEU2-F1
#
_cell.length_a   1.000
_cell.length_b   1.000
_cell.length_c   1.000
_cell.angle_alpha   90.00
_cell.angle_beta   90.00
_cell.angle_gamma   90.00
#
_symmetry.space_group_name_H-M   'P 1'
#
loop_
_entity.id
_entity.type
_entity.pdbx_description
1 polymer ?
#
loop_
_entity_poly.entity_id
_entity_poly.type
_entity_poly.pdbx_seq_one_letter_code
_entity_poly.pdbx_strand_id
1 'polypeptide(L)'
;ALTERVILDEEKIEVCYPQWVPKFFRKGWSLSWEEIKALKPRTTGQGGIVYYFVSKSGEGYLLPMRMSGFAKFVKIVEEKTGIDTADVRPLSQPWMYFILLGLTLCLLLIDGWTIAAAIG
;
A
#
# COMPACT_ATOMS: atom_id res chain seq x y z
N ALA A 1 14.53 -4.04 -11.33
CA ALA A 1 13.44 -3.65 -10.41
C ALA A 1 12.26 -4.60 -10.64
N LEU A 2 11.81 -5.28 -9.58
CA LEU A 2 10.84 -6.40 -9.64
C LEU A 2 9.40 -6.00 -9.25
N THR A 3 9.14 -4.72 -9.02
CA THR A 3 7.93 -4.24 -8.34
C THR A 3 7.12 -3.26 -9.17
N GLU A 4 5.84 -3.17 -8.82
CA GLU A 4 4.89 -2.14 -9.28
C GLU A 4 5.48 -0.73 -9.10
N ARG A 5 5.31 0.11 -10.11
CA ARG A 5 5.81 1.49 -10.12
C ARG A 5 4.63 2.44 -10.27
N VAL A 6 4.56 3.44 -9.40
CA VAL A 6 3.65 4.57 -9.52
C VAL A 6 4.41 5.71 -10.19
N ILE A 7 3.91 6.19 -11.31
CA ILE A 7 4.44 7.34 -12.04
C ILE A 7 3.38 8.44 -11.94
N LEU A 8 3.84 9.63 -11.53
CA LEU A 8 3.02 10.82 -11.41
C LEU A 8 3.52 11.81 -12.46
N ASP A 9 2.65 12.15 -13.40
CA ASP A 9 2.89 13.22 -14.36
C ASP A 9 2.06 14.45 -13.98
N GLU A 10 2.23 15.54 -14.74
CA GLU A 10 1.45 16.77 -14.51
C GLU A 10 -0.05 16.58 -14.75
N GLU A 11 -0.42 15.66 -15.65
CA GLU A 11 -1.79 15.42 -16.14
C GLU A 11 -2.40 14.12 -15.62
N LYS A 12 -1.59 13.11 -15.26
CA LYS A 12 -2.09 11.78 -14.88
C LYS A 12 -1.28 11.09 -13.79
N ILE A 13 -1.92 10.09 -13.19
CA ILE A 13 -1.31 9.07 -12.36
C ILE A 13 -1.37 7.73 -13.09
N GLU A 14 -0.26 7.01 -13.15
CA GLU A 14 -0.22 5.67 -13.72
C GLU A 14 0.51 4.67 -12.82
N VAL A 15 -0.05 3.47 -12.74
CA VAL A 15 0.52 2.33 -12.04
C VAL A 15 0.95 1.32 -13.09
N CYS A 16 2.26 1.15 -13.23
CA CYS A 16 2.87 0.32 -14.27
C CYS A 16 3.69 -0.83 -13.68
N TYR A 17 3.80 -1.90 -14.46
CA TYR A 17 4.65 -3.06 -14.15
C TYR A 17 5.91 -3.03 -15.02
N PRO A 18 7.01 -3.68 -14.58
CA PRO A 18 8.22 -3.81 -15.39
C PRO A 18 7.93 -4.46 -16.75
N GLN A 19 8.68 -4.07 -17.78
CA GLN A 19 8.48 -4.55 -19.16
C GLN A 19 8.63 -6.08 -19.33
N TRP A 20 9.34 -6.75 -18.41
CA TRP A 20 9.50 -8.20 -18.43
C TRP A 20 8.25 -8.96 -17.93
N VAL A 21 7.29 -8.30 -17.29
CA VAL A 21 6.04 -8.92 -16.83
C VAL A 21 5.04 -8.94 -17.99
N PRO A 22 4.54 -10.12 -18.41
CA PRO A 22 3.54 -10.17 -19.48
C PRO A 22 2.26 -9.42 -19.09
N LYS A 23 1.79 -8.53 -19.96
CA LYS A 23 0.59 -7.69 -19.75
C LYS A 23 -0.70 -8.49 -19.52
N PHE A 24 -0.70 -9.79 -19.81
CA PHE A 24 -1.82 -10.69 -19.56
C PHE A 24 -1.99 -11.02 -18.07
N PHE A 25 -0.90 -11.11 -17.29
CA PHE A 25 -0.96 -11.49 -15.87
C PHE A 25 -1.31 -10.32 -14.95
N ARG A 26 -0.84 -9.10 -15.28
CA ARG A 26 -1.18 -7.89 -14.53
C ARG A 26 -1.26 -6.70 -15.47
N LYS A 27 -2.45 -6.10 -15.53
CA LYS A 27 -2.65 -4.82 -16.20
C LYS A 27 -2.41 -3.70 -15.20
N GLY A 28 -1.53 -2.78 -15.56
CA GLY A 28 -1.46 -1.47 -14.93
C GLY A 28 -2.72 -0.66 -15.23
N TRP A 29 -2.83 0.52 -14.63
CA TRP A 29 -3.89 1.48 -14.94
C TRP A 29 -3.32 2.89 -15.00
N SER A 30 -3.99 3.77 -15.72
CA SER A 30 -3.65 5.18 -15.83
C SER A 30 -4.93 5.99 -15.71
N LEU A 31 -4.91 7.05 -14.91
CA LEU A 31 -6.06 7.92 -14.66
C LEU A 31 -5.60 9.38 -14.72
N SER A 32 -6.31 10.21 -15.48
CA SER A 32 -6.04 11.66 -15.52
C SER A 32 -6.47 12.30 -14.20
N TRP A 33 -5.71 13.30 -13.72
CA TRP A 33 -6.08 14.07 -12.53
C TRP A 33 -7.45 14.73 -12.70
N GLU A 34 -7.77 15.19 -13.92
CA GLU A 34 -9.07 15.80 -14.22
C GLU A 34 -10.24 14.82 -14.17
N GLU A 35 -9.98 13.52 -14.33
CA GLU A 35 -11.00 12.49 -14.27
C GLU A 35 -11.29 12.04 -12.84
N ILE A 36 -10.43 12.37 -11.88
CA ILE A 36 -10.63 12.03 -10.48
C ILE A 36 -11.74 12.89 -9.90
N LYS A 37 -12.85 12.25 -9.54
CA LYS A 37 -14.00 12.90 -8.92
C LYS A 37 -13.92 12.89 -7.41
N ALA A 38 -13.46 11.79 -6.83
CA ALA A 38 -13.41 11.61 -5.38
C ALA A 38 -12.43 10.51 -4.97
N LEU A 39 -11.93 10.60 -3.74
CA LEU A 39 -11.25 9.51 -3.05
C LEU A 39 -12.23 8.88 -2.05
N LYS A 40 -12.51 7.58 -2.19
CA LYS A 40 -13.43 6.86 -1.29
C LYS A 40 -12.69 5.81 -0.45
N PRO A 41 -12.81 5.85 0.89
CA PRO A 41 -12.34 4.77 1.74
C PRO A 41 -13.26 3.55 1.62
N ARG A 42 -12.67 2.36 1.68
CA ARG A 42 -13.34 1.06 1.71
C ARG A 42 -12.69 0.20 2.78
N THR A 43 -13.52 -0.36 3.66
CA THR A 43 -13.04 -1.28 4.70
C THR A 43 -12.73 -2.64 4.07
N THR A 44 -11.60 -3.21 4.47
CA THR A 44 -11.19 -4.57 4.12
C THR A 44 -11.75 -5.57 5.13
N GLY A 45 -11.90 -6.84 4.74
CA GLY A 45 -12.36 -7.90 5.65
C GLY A 45 -11.45 -8.13 6.86
N GLN A 46 -10.21 -7.61 6.83
CA GLN A 46 -9.24 -7.67 7.93
C GLN A 46 -9.24 -6.38 8.79
N GLY A 47 -10.29 -5.55 8.70
CA GLY A 47 -10.43 -4.33 9.51
C GLY A 47 -9.53 -3.16 9.13
N GLY A 48 -8.74 -3.28 8.05
CA GLY A 48 -7.96 -2.16 7.49
C GLY A 48 -8.79 -1.32 6.52
N ILE A 49 -8.36 -0.09 6.21
CA ILE A 49 -8.98 0.79 5.23
C ILE A 49 -8.12 0.84 3.98
N VAL A 50 -8.73 0.62 2.81
CA VAL A 50 -8.12 0.87 1.50
C VAL A 50 -8.84 2.00 0.80
N TYR A 51 -8.13 2.79 0.02
CA TYR A 51 -8.71 3.94 -0.68
C TYR A 51 -8.82 3.64 -2.17
N TYR A 52 -9.88 4.17 -2.79
CA TYR A 52 -10.11 4.08 -4.24
C TYR A 52 -10.28 5.48 -4.80
N PHE A 53 -9.58 5.77 -5.89
CA PHE A 53 -9.95 6.89 -6.77
C PHE A 53 -11.21 6.50 -7.51
N VAL A 54 -12.19 7.39 -7.51
CA VAL A 54 -13.42 7.24 -8.29
C VAL A 54 -13.32 8.19 -9.47
N SER A 55 -13.30 7.64 -10.68
CA SER A 55 -13.34 8.44 -11.89
C SER A 55 -14.71 9.12 -12.06
N LYS A 56 -14.78 10.13 -12.93
CA LYS A 56 -16.06 10.74 -13.37
C LYS A 56 -17.02 9.72 -13.98
N SER A 57 -16.52 8.67 -14.63
CA SER A 57 -17.31 7.55 -15.17
C SER A 57 -17.79 6.56 -14.09
N GLY A 58 -17.34 6.70 -12.84
CA GLY A 58 -17.74 5.85 -11.71
C GLY A 58 -16.86 4.62 -11.49
N GLU A 59 -15.78 4.48 -12.25
CA GLU A 59 -14.82 3.39 -12.10
C GLU A 59 -13.92 3.62 -10.87
N GLY A 60 -13.62 2.53 -10.17
CA GLY A 60 -12.81 2.55 -8.95
C GLY A 60 -11.37 2.06 -9.22
N TYR A 61 -10.39 2.92 -9.01
CA TYR A 61 -8.97 2.60 -9.13
C TYR A 61 -8.34 2.51 -7.74
N LEU A 62 -7.75 1.36 -7.41
CA LEU A 62 -7.17 1.10 -6.09
C LEU A 62 -5.94 1.98 -5.85
N LEU A 63 -5.91 2.68 -4.70
CA LEU A 63 -4.77 3.48 -4.29
C LEU A 63 -3.61 2.57 -3.84
N PRO A 64 -2.41 2.69 -4.42
CA PRO A 64 -1.23 1.97 -3.94
C PRO A 64 -0.86 2.43 -2.53
N MET A 65 -1.08 1.57 -1.52
CA MET A 65 -0.77 1.90 -0.12
C MET A 65 0.64 1.48 0.33
N ARG A 66 1.32 0.65 -0.45
CA ARG A 66 2.65 0.10 -0.13
C ARG A 66 3.67 0.60 -1.14
N MET A 67 4.06 1.87 -1.00
CA MET A 67 5.08 2.49 -1.83
C MET A 67 6.06 3.31 -1.00
N SER A 68 7.32 3.35 -1.44
CA SER A 68 8.32 4.25 -0.89
C SER A 68 7.90 5.70 -1.17
N GLY A 69 8.00 6.57 -0.16
CA GLY A 69 7.62 7.98 -0.32
C GLY A 69 6.11 8.22 -0.40
N PHE A 70 5.30 7.34 0.20
CA PHE A 70 3.83 7.48 0.25
C PHE A 70 3.37 8.87 0.73
N ALA A 71 4.03 9.46 1.72
CA ALA A 71 3.71 10.80 2.21
C ALA A 71 3.85 11.89 1.12
N LYS A 72 4.90 11.80 0.29
CA LYS A 72 5.09 12.73 -0.85
C LYS A 72 4.03 12.49 -1.92
N PHE A 73 3.71 11.23 -2.18
CA PHE A 73 2.66 10.85 -3.12
C PHE A 73 1.30 11.42 -2.71
N VAL A 74 0.89 11.21 -1.46
CA VAL A 74 -0.38 11.71 -0.91
C VAL A 74 -0.47 13.24 -1.03
N LYS A 75 0.63 13.96 -0.71
CA LYS A 75 0.70 15.41 -0.88
C LYS A 75 0.51 15.87 -2.32
N ILE A 76 1.14 15.19 -3.29
CA ILE A 76 0.97 15.53 -4.72
C ILE A 76 -0.46 15.28 -5.17
N VAL A 77 -1.08 14.18 -4.72
CA VAL A 77 -2.48 13.88 -4.99
C VAL A 77 -3.38 14.99 -4.46
N GLU A 78 -3.18 15.41 -3.21
CA GLU A 78 -3.92 16.51 -2.60
C GLU A 78 -3.73 17.84 -3.35
N GLU A 79 -2.50 18.18 -3.72
CA GLU A 79 -2.18 19.38 -4.51
C GLU A 79 -2.83 19.35 -5.91
N LYS A 80 -2.93 18.17 -6.54
CA LYS A 80 -3.47 18.00 -7.90
C LYS A 80 -4.99 17.87 -7.94
N THR A 81 -5.60 17.22 -6.94
CA THR A 81 -7.06 16.97 -6.93
C THR A 81 -7.81 17.92 -6.01
N GLY A 82 -7.13 18.64 -5.11
CA GLY A 82 -7.75 19.50 -4.10
C GLY A 82 -8.60 18.74 -3.08
N ILE A 83 -8.41 17.42 -2.97
CA ILE A 83 -9.15 16.54 -2.06
C ILE A 83 -8.32 16.41 -0.80
N ASP A 84 -8.91 16.68 0.36
CA ASP A 84 -8.25 16.49 1.66
C ASP A 84 -7.87 15.02 1.85
N THR A 85 -6.57 14.77 2.03
CA THR A 85 -6.01 13.43 2.23
C THR A 85 -5.39 13.23 3.61
N ALA A 86 -5.65 14.12 4.57
CA ALA A 86 -5.06 14.11 5.91
C ALA A 86 -5.21 12.78 6.68
N ASP A 87 -6.29 12.03 6.43
CA ASP A 87 -6.57 10.74 7.09
C ASP A 87 -5.98 9.52 6.36
N VAL A 88 -5.33 9.70 5.21
CA VAL A 88 -4.79 8.60 4.41
C VAL A 88 -3.46 8.14 5.03
N ARG A 89 -3.52 7.12 5.87
CA ARG A 89 -2.33 6.48 6.46
C ARG A 89 -1.98 5.17 5.76
N PRO A 90 -0.68 4.84 5.65
CA PRO A 90 -0.27 3.55 5.08
C PRO A 90 -0.87 2.40 5.90
N LEU A 91 -1.26 1.34 5.18
CA LEU A 91 -1.89 0.17 5.76
C LEU A 91 -0.88 -0.62 6.61
N SER A 92 -0.81 -0.31 7.91
CA SER A 92 -0.10 -1.12 8.90
C SER A 92 -1.10 -1.61 9.93
N GLN A 93 -1.56 -2.85 9.78
CA GLN A 93 -2.41 -3.51 10.77
C GLN A 93 -1.56 -3.86 12.01
N PRO A 94 -1.72 -3.16 13.16
CA PRO A 94 -0.79 -3.30 14.29
C PRO A 94 -0.79 -4.71 14.89
N TRP A 95 -1.93 -5.42 14.82
CA TRP A 95 -2.08 -6.78 15.35
C TRP A 95 -1.05 -7.75 14.73
N MET A 96 -0.71 -7.60 13.45
CA MET A 96 0.23 -8.49 12.76
C MET A 96 1.60 -8.45 13.44
N TYR A 97 2.06 -7.26 13.83
CA TYR A 97 3.34 -7.09 14.51
C TYR A 97 3.33 -7.64 15.93
N PHE A 98 2.19 -7.56 16.63
CA PHE A 98 2.06 -8.18 17.95
C PHE A 98 2.15 -9.71 17.89
N ILE A 99 1.54 -10.35 16.89
CA ILE A 99 1.68 -11.80 16.68
C ILE A 99 3.14 -12.16 16.36
N LEU A 100 3.77 -11.42 15.45
CA LEU A 100 5.16 -11.67 15.07
C LEU A 100 6.10 -11.51 16.27
N LEU A 101 5.88 -10.50 17.11
CA LEU A 101 6.61 -10.29 18.35
C LEU A 101 6.43 -11.47 19.30
N GLY A 102 5.19 -11.94 19.49
CA GLY A 102 4.90 -13.10 20.33
C GLY A 102 5.63 -14.37 19.89
N LEU A 103 5.60 -14.66 18.58
CA LEU A 103 6.35 -15.78 18.00
C LEU A 103 7.86 -15.62 18.17
N THR A 104 8.38 -14.40 17.99
CA THR A 104 9.80 -14.10 18.15
C THR A 104 10.26 -14.32 19.60
N LEU A 105 9.43 -13.95 20.58
CA LEU A 105 9.71 -14.22 21.99
C LEU A 105 9.69 -15.72 22.30
N CYS A 106 8.77 -16.48 21.71
CA CYS A 106 8.74 -17.93 21.86
C CYS A 106 10.01 -18.59 21.32
N LEU A 107 10.49 -18.15 20.14
CA LEU A 107 11.75 -18.62 19.57
C LEU A 107 12.93 -18.29 20.48
N LEU A 108 12.99 -17.06 21.00
CA LEU A 108 14.05 -16.62 21.90
C LEU A 108 14.09 -17.44 23.21
N LEU A 109 12.94 -17.82 23.75
CA LEU A 109 12.85 -18.69 24.93
C LEU A 109 13.38 -20.10 24.63
N ILE A 110 13.03 -20.67 23.47
CA ILE A 110 13.53 -21.98 23.04
C ILE A 110 15.04 -21.91 22.85
N ASP A 111 15.54 -20.90 22.14
CA ASP A 111 16.98 -20.71 21.91
C ASP A 111 17.72 -20.60 23.25
N GLY A 112 17.24 -19.77 24.18
CA GLY A 112 17.82 -19.65 25.52
C GLY A 112 17.83 -20.97 26.29
N TRP A 113 16.75 -21.74 26.22
CA TRP A 113 16.67 -23.06 26.86
C TRP A 113 17.64 -24.06 26.23
N THR A 114 17.73 -24.10 24.89
CA THR A 114 18.67 -25.00 24.20
C THR A 114 20.13 -24.69 24.52
N ILE A 115 20.49 -23.41 24.63
CA ILE A 115 21.84 -22.98 25.05
C ILE A 115 22.10 -23.41 26.48
N ALA A 116 21.14 -23.20 27.40
CA ALA A 116 21.29 -23.60 28.79
C ALA A 116 21.43 -25.13 28.95
N ALA A 117 20.67 -25.91 28.19
CA ALA A 117 20.75 -27.38 28.18
C ALA A 117 22.01 -27.93 27.51
N ALA A 118 22.70 -27.13 26.67
CA ALA A 118 23.95 -27.52 26.03
C ALA A 118 25.19 -27.16 26.85
N ILE A 119 25.10 -26.14 27.70
CA ILE A 119 26.20 -25.65 28.54
C ILE A 119 26.16 -26.26 29.96
N GLY A 120 24.97 -26.57 30.48
CA GLY A 120 24.77 -27.28 31.76
C GLY A 120 24.80 -28.79 31.60
#